data_AF-A0A819RZD6-F1
#
_entry.id   AF-A0A819RZD6-F1
#
_cell.length_a   1.000
_cell.length_b   1.000
_cell.length_c   1.000
_cell.angle_alpha   90.00
_cell.angle_beta   90.00
_cell.angle_gamma   90.00
#
_symmetry.space_group_name_H-M   'P 1'
#
loop_
_entity.id
_entity.type
_entity.pdbx_description
1 polymer ?
#
loop_
_entity_poly.entity_id
_entity_poly.type
_entity_poly.pdbx_seq_one_letter_code
_entity_poly.pdbx_strand_id
1 'polypeptide(L)'
;IFQPSAAIFTKRVIDQLDPDNTFIKLVFAILTFSTINYTIYRKNVHTNFINITQTLLVQDMYTDVTWRYLLYKYGYHQAVIRFSNLLRCLFTVTAAVVEAHESEKFTEMIDSVIEQTEQTLCL
;
A
#
# COMPACT_ATOMS: atom_id res chain seq x y z
N ILE A 1 -8.91 16.73 -10.32
CA ILE A 1 -10.28 16.48 -9.82
C ILE A 1 -10.17 15.40 -8.76
N PHE A 2 -10.36 15.72 -7.48
CA PHE A 2 -10.26 14.75 -6.38
C PHE A 2 -11.40 13.74 -6.50
N GLN A 3 -11.09 12.45 -6.71
CA GLN A 3 -12.10 11.40 -6.68
C GLN A 3 -12.66 11.28 -5.25
N PRO A 4 -13.99 11.25 -5.05
CA PRO A 4 -14.60 11.10 -3.74
C PRO A 4 -14.21 9.79 -3.02
N SER A 5 -13.81 8.76 -3.77
CA SER A 5 -13.26 7.51 -3.22
C SER A 5 -11.94 7.73 -2.47
N ALA A 6 -11.04 8.56 -3.01
CA ALA A 6 -9.74 8.87 -2.41
C ALA A 6 -9.90 9.64 -1.09
N ALA A 7 -10.84 10.58 -1.01
CA ALA A 7 -11.11 11.32 0.23
C ALA A 7 -11.66 10.41 1.34
N ILE A 8 -12.56 9.48 0.99
CA ILE A 8 -13.13 8.50 1.93
C ILE A 8 -12.05 7.50 2.38
N PHE A 9 -11.17 7.08 1.48
CA PHE A 9 -10.03 6.22 1.79
C PHE A 9 -9.06 6.90 2.77
N THR A 10 -8.63 8.13 2.47
CA THR A 10 -7.72 8.89 3.31
C THR A 10 -8.30 9.11 4.71
N LYS A 11 -9.61 9.40 4.80
CA LYS A 11 -10.30 9.51 6.09
C LYS A 11 -10.26 8.19 6.87
N ARG A 12 -10.59 7.06 6.23
CA ARG A 12 -10.53 5.74 6.88
C ARG A 12 -9.13 5.37 7.37
N VAL A 13 -8.10 5.72 6.61
CA VAL A 13 -6.70 5.50 6.99
C VAL A 13 -6.32 6.35 8.19
N ILE A 14 -6.66 7.65 8.17
CA ILE A 14 -6.40 8.57 9.29
C ILE A 14 -7.13 8.12 10.57
N ASP A 15 -8.40 7.73 10.46
CA ASP A 15 -9.21 7.29 11.61
C ASP A 15 -8.67 5.98 12.25
N GLN A 16 -7.88 5.20 11.51
CA GLN A 16 -7.27 3.94 11.98
C GLN A 16 -5.83 4.11 12.48
N LEU A 17 -5.16 5.21 12.13
CA LEU A 17 -3.80 5.52 12.55
C LEU A 17 -3.81 6.16 13.94
N ASP A 18 -3.02 5.60 14.84
CA ASP A 18 -2.78 6.15 16.16
C ASP A 18 -2.07 7.52 16.03
N PRO A 19 -2.46 8.57 16.77
CA PRO A 19 -1.78 9.86 16.75
C PRO A 19 -0.33 9.82 17.27
N ASP A 20 0.11 8.71 17.83
CA ASP A 20 1.48 8.53 18.30
C ASP A 20 2.52 8.65 17.18
N ASN A 21 3.32 9.72 17.21
CA ASN A 21 4.31 10.03 16.18
C ASN A 21 5.36 8.92 15.99
N THR A 22 5.77 8.23 17.06
CA THR A 22 6.74 7.13 16.95
C THR A 22 6.11 5.94 16.25
N PHE A 23 4.86 5.60 16.61
CA PHE A 23 4.10 4.55 15.94
C PHE A 23 3.90 4.87 14.46
N ILE A 24 3.49 6.09 14.12
CA ILE A 24 3.30 6.52 12.73
C ILE A 24 4.59 6.35 11.92
N LYS A 25 5.75 6.75 12.46
CA LYS A 25 7.06 6.54 11.79
C LYS A 25 7.35 5.07 11.54
N LEU A 26 7.06 4.21 12.51
CA LEU A 26 7.24 2.76 12.37
C LEU A 26 6.29 2.17 11.31
N VAL A 27 5.04 2.63 11.26
CA VAL A 27 4.07 2.24 10.22
C VAL A 27 4.55 2.65 8.83
N PHE A 28 5.09 3.87 8.67
CA PHE A 28 5.67 4.29 7.40
C PHE A 28 6.88 3.47 6.99
N ALA A 29 7.73 3.07 7.95
CA ALA A 29 8.84 2.16 7.65
C ALA A 29 8.32 0.81 7.14
N ILE A 30 7.33 0.19 7.80
CA ILE A 30 6.71 -1.06 7.36
C ILE A 30 6.11 -0.93 5.95
N LEU A 31 5.42 0.18 5.66
CA LEU A 31 4.82 0.44 4.35
C LEU A 31 5.87 0.63 3.25
N THR A 32 6.95 1.36 3.55
CA THR A 32 8.05 1.64 2.60
C THR A 32 8.74 0.36 2.14
N PHE A 33 8.94 -0.58 3.05
CA PHE A 33 9.50 -1.89 2.76
C PHE A 33 8.43 -2.95 2.45
N SER A 34 7.17 -2.56 2.22
CA SER A 34 6.14 -3.52 1.87
C SER A 34 6.25 -3.92 0.40
N THR A 35 5.94 -5.19 0.12
CA THR A 35 5.91 -5.72 -1.24
C THR A 35 4.57 -5.48 -1.94
N ILE A 36 3.78 -4.48 -1.53
CA ILE A 36 2.45 -4.19 -2.09
C ILE A 36 2.50 -3.94 -3.61
N ASN A 37 3.59 -3.37 -4.13
CA ASN A 37 3.77 -3.20 -5.57
C ASN A 37 4.08 -4.52 -6.31
N TYR A 38 4.55 -5.56 -5.61
CA TYR A 38 4.85 -6.87 -6.20
C TYR A 38 3.64 -7.81 -6.22
N THR A 39 2.56 -7.54 -5.48
CA THR A 39 1.31 -8.30 -5.63
C THR A 39 0.65 -8.10 -7.00
N ILE A 40 1.11 -7.10 -7.76
CA ILE A 40 0.63 -6.85 -9.12
C ILE A 40 1.60 -7.50 -10.11
N TYR A 41 1.20 -8.66 -10.65
CA TYR A 41 2.00 -9.42 -11.59
C TYR A 41 2.03 -8.71 -12.97
N ARG A 42 3.11 -7.99 -13.28
CA ARG A 42 3.40 -7.53 -14.66
C ARG A 42 4.23 -8.59 -15.38
N LYS A 43 3.67 -9.14 -16.47
CA LYS A 43 4.21 -10.28 -17.26
C LYS A 43 5.64 -10.08 -17.81
N ASN A 44 6.16 -8.85 -17.80
CA ASN A 44 7.41 -8.46 -18.47
C ASN A 44 8.48 -7.83 -17.55
N VAL A 45 8.32 -7.88 -16.22
CA VAL A 45 9.33 -7.34 -15.29
C VAL A 45 10.18 -8.49 -14.78
N HIS A 46 11.50 -8.46 -15.05
CA HIS A 46 12.45 -9.36 -14.41
C HIS A 46 12.51 -9.02 -12.91
N THR A 47 11.73 -9.71 -12.10
CA THR A 47 11.68 -9.45 -10.66
C THR A 47 12.96 -9.96 -10.02
N ASN A 48 13.78 -9.06 -9.46
CA ASN A 48 14.99 -9.46 -8.75
C ASN A 48 14.62 -10.00 -7.36
N PHE A 49 14.36 -11.32 -7.29
CA PHE A 49 13.91 -12.00 -6.08
C PHE A 49 14.85 -11.84 -4.88
N ILE A 50 16.16 -11.68 -5.10
CA ILE A 50 17.15 -11.45 -4.04
C ILE A 50 16.87 -10.13 -3.31
N ASN A 51 16.47 -9.10 -4.05
CA ASN A 51 16.14 -7.78 -3.48
C ASN A 51 14.83 -7.82 -2.68
N ILE A 52 13.87 -8.65 -3.11
CA ILE A 52 12.59 -8.84 -2.39
C ILE A 52 12.83 -9.49 -1.03
N THR A 53 13.65 -10.54 -0.96
CA THR A 53 13.94 -11.21 0.33
C THR A 53 14.58 -10.23 1.33
N GLN A 54 15.54 -9.42 0.89
CA GLN A 54 16.16 -8.41 1.75
C GLN A 54 15.16 -7.35 2.21
N THR A 55 14.28 -6.89 1.31
CA THR A 55 13.23 -5.93 1.61
C THR A 55 12.25 -6.48 2.68
N LEU A 56 11.84 -7.75 2.54
CA LEU A 56 10.96 -8.42 3.51
C LEU A 56 11.64 -8.58 4.88
N LEU A 57 12.94 -8.89 4.92
CA LEU A 57 13.68 -8.97 6.19
C LEU A 57 13.72 -7.62 6.93
N VAL A 58 13.90 -6.52 6.20
CA VAL A 58 13.85 -5.17 6.79
C VAL A 58 12.44 -4.86 7.27
N GLN A 59 11.40 -5.22 6.50
CA GLN A 59 10.00 -5.05 6.91
C GLN A 59 9.68 -5.82 8.19
N ASP A 60 10.16 -7.06 8.30
CA ASP A 60 9.96 -7.92 9.49
C ASP A 60 10.63 -7.31 10.72
N MET A 61 11.84 -6.76 10.57
CA MET A 61 12.53 -6.05 11.65
C MET A 61 11.71 -4.85 12.15
N TYR A 62 11.15 -4.03 11.26
CA TYR A 62 10.28 -2.92 11.68
C TYR A 62 8.96 -3.41 12.30
N THR A 63 8.46 -4.55 11.87
CA THR A 63 7.25 -5.18 12.45
C THR A 63 7.51 -5.64 13.88
N ASP A 64 8.64 -6.29 14.16
CA ASP A 64 9.04 -6.69 15.51
C ASP A 64 9.26 -5.47 16.43
N VAL A 65 9.97 -4.45 15.95
CA VAL A 65 10.17 -3.20 16.71
C VAL A 65 8.83 -2.54 17.04
N THR A 66 7.89 -2.52 16.09
CA THR A 66 6.54 -1.98 16.30
C THR A 66 5.78 -2.75 17.36
N TRP A 67 5.82 -4.09 17.29
CA TRP A 67 5.17 -4.94 18.27
C TRP A 67 5.73 -4.71 19.69
N ARG A 68 7.05 -4.71 19.84
CA ARG A 68 7.72 -4.45 21.13
C ARG A 68 7.42 -3.05 21.66
N TYR A 69 7.43 -2.05 20.79
CA TYR A 69 7.09 -0.67 21.15
C TYR A 69 5.66 -0.58 21.70
N LEU A 70 4.70 -1.20 21.02
CA LEU A 70 3.31 -1.22 21.46
C LEU A 70 3.13 -1.93 22.80
N LEU A 71 3.78 -3.09 22.98
CA LEU A 71 3.76 -3.82 24.24
C LEU A 71 4.35 -2.99 25.39
N TYR A 72 5.50 -2.37 25.17
CA TYR A 72 6.17 -1.53 26.17
C TYR A 72 5.33 -0.31 26.55
N LYS A 73 4.74 0.37 25.57
CA LYS A 73 4.05 1.64 25.80
C LYS A 73 2.62 1.50 26.30
N TYR A 74 1.87 0.53 25.78
CA TYR A 74 0.42 0.42 26.01
C TYR A 74 0.00 -0.84 26.76
N GLY A 75 0.92 -1.79 26.97
CA GLY A 75 0.62 -3.10 27.54
C GLY A 75 -0.08 -4.03 26.55
N TYR A 76 -0.21 -5.31 26.93
CA TYR A 76 -0.63 -6.39 26.03
C TYR A 76 -1.98 -6.13 25.32
N HIS A 77 -3.03 -5.80 26.08
CA HIS A 77 -4.38 -5.67 25.52
C HIS A 77 -4.48 -4.55 24.48
N GLN A 78 -3.95 -3.37 24.81
CA GLN A 78 -3.97 -2.22 23.90
C GLN A 78 -3.00 -2.40 22.73
N ALA A 79 -1.88 -3.09 22.94
CA ALA A 79 -0.95 -3.42 21.86
C ALA A 79 -1.62 -4.29 20.79
N VAL A 80 -2.36 -5.32 21.19
CA VAL A 80 -3.12 -6.18 20.26
C VAL A 80 -4.13 -5.38 19.45
N ILE A 81 -4.89 -4.48 20.09
CA ILE A 81 -5.87 -3.64 19.40
C ILE A 81 -5.19 -2.72 18.36
N ARG A 82 -4.15 -2.01 18.77
CA ARG A 82 -3.43 -1.06 17.91
C ARG A 82 -2.73 -1.77 16.74
N PHE A 83 -2.12 -2.92 17.01
CA PHE A 83 -1.50 -3.74 15.97
C PHE A 83 -2.54 -4.30 14.99
N SER A 84 -3.72 -4.71 15.48
CA SER A 84 -4.82 -5.16 14.62
C SER A 84 -5.36 -4.04 13.73
N ASN A 85 -5.45 -2.82 14.26
CA ASN A 85 -5.85 -1.64 13.49
C ASN A 85 -4.80 -1.30 12.42
N LEU A 86 -3.51 -1.44 12.73
CA LEU A 86 -2.44 -1.32 11.73
C LEU A 86 -2.63 -2.35 10.60
N LEU A 87 -2.86 -3.63 10.91
CA LEU A 87 -3.11 -4.64 9.87
C LEU A 87 -4.30 -4.28 8.98
N ARG A 88 -5.41 -3.81 9.57
CA ARG A 88 -6.57 -3.32 8.80
C ARG A 88 -6.22 -2.15 7.89
N CYS A 89 -5.42 -1.20 8.38
CA CYS A 89 -4.92 -0.09 7.58
C CYS A 89 -4.08 -0.60 6.40
N LEU A 90 -3.15 -1.54 6.63
CA LEU A 90 -2.31 -2.14 5.58
C LEU A 90 -3.16 -2.85 4.50
N PHE A 91 -4.17 -3.63 4.90
CA PHE A 91 -5.07 -4.27 3.94
C PHE A 91 -5.88 -3.25 3.14
N THR A 92 -6.35 -2.19 3.80
CA THR A 92 -7.08 -1.11 3.13
C THR A 92 -6.19 -0.42 2.08
N VAL A 93 -4.94 -0.10 2.43
CA VAL A 93 -3.96 0.47 1.50
C VAL A 93 -3.68 -0.48 0.34
N THR A 94 -3.49 -1.77 0.62
CA THR A 94 -3.25 -2.79 -0.42
C THR A 94 -4.41 -2.86 -1.41
N ALA A 95 -5.65 -2.89 -0.92
CA ALA A 95 -6.84 -2.91 -1.77
C ALA A 95 -6.93 -1.66 -2.65
N ALA A 96 -6.64 -0.48 -2.11
CA ALA A 96 -6.63 0.77 -2.88
C ALA A 96 -5.53 0.79 -3.95
N VAL A 97 -4.36 0.24 -3.68
CA VAL A 97 -3.28 0.12 -4.69
C VAL A 97 -3.71 -0.82 -5.83
N VAL A 98 -4.37 -1.94 -5.52
CA VAL A 98 -4.91 -2.85 -6.53
C VAL A 98 -5.96 -2.15 -7.40
N GLU A 99 -6.92 -1.47 -6.78
CA GLU A 99 -7.96 -0.71 -7.51
C GLU A 99 -7.35 0.38 -8.39
N ALA A 100 -6.36 1.12 -7.89
CA ALA A 100 -5.66 2.14 -8.65
C ALA A 100 -4.94 1.56 -9.87
N HIS A 101 -4.27 0.41 -9.73
CA HIS A 101 -3.60 -0.24 -10.86
C HIS A 101 -4.61 -0.80 -11.87
N GLU A 102 -5.78 -1.29 -11.45
CA GLU A 102 -6.83 -1.69 -12.38
C GLU A 102 -7.34 -0.50 -13.19
N SER A 103 -7.57 0.65 -12.55
CA SER A 103 -7.95 1.89 -13.24
C SER A 103 -6.89 2.34 -14.25
N GLU A 104 -5.59 2.26 -13.89
CA GLU A 104 -4.48 2.63 -14.80
C GLU A 104 -4.51 1.80 -16.08
N LYS A 105 -4.71 0.47 -15.98
CA LYS A 105 -4.85 -0.41 -17.15
C LYS A 105 -6.02 -0.01 -18.05
N PHE A 106 -7.15 0.39 -17.47
CA PHE A 106 -8.30 0.85 -18.24
C PHE A 106 -8.01 2.15 -18.98
N THR A 107 -7.31 3.10 -18.35
CA THR A 107 -6.88 4.34 -18.99
C THR A 107 -5.92 4.06 -20.15
N GLU A 108 -4.90 3.22 -19.94
CA GLU A 108 -3.96 2.81 -21.01
C GLU A 108 -4.68 2.16 -22.20
N MET A 109 -5.71 1.34 -21.94
CA MET A 109 -6.51 0.70 -22.98
C MET A 109 -7.33 1.73 -23.78
N ILE A 110 -7.96 2.69 -23.10
CA ILE A 110 -8.73 3.75 -23.76
C ILE A 110 -7.82 4.62 -24.61
N ASP A 111 -6.66 5.03 -24.09
CA ASP A 111 -5.69 5.85 -24.82
C ASP A 111 -5.20 5.11 -26.08
N SER A 112 -4.95 3.80 -25.98
CA SER A 112 -4.59 2.98 -27.15
C SER A 112 -5.71 2.90 -28.19
N VAL A 113 -6.98 2.83 -27.78
CA VAL A 113 -8.12 2.82 -28.72
C VAL A 113 -8.28 4.18 -29.39
N ILE A 114 -8.10 5.28 -28.65
CA ILE A 114 -8.14 6.63 -29.20
C ILE A 114 -7.04 6.80 -30.25
N GLU A 115 -5.80 6.41 -29.93
CA GLU A 115 -4.67 6.50 -30.86
C GLU A 115 -4.89 5.67 -32.14
N GLN A 116 -5.42 4.45 -32.03
CA GLN A 116 -5.77 3.62 -33.18
C GLN A 116 -6.89 4.25 -34.04
N THR A 117 -7.87 4.89 -33.39
CA THR A 117 -8.99 5.54 -34.08
C THR A 117 -8.52 6.79 -34.83
N GLU A 118 -7.64 7.59 -34.22
CA GLU A 118 -7.01 8.74 -34.89
C GLU A 118 -6.18 8.31 -36.09
N GLN A 119 -5.37 7.26 -35.96
CA GLN A 119 -4.60 6.70 -37.08
C GLN A 119 -5.49 6.19 -38.22
N THR A 120 -6.66 5.63 -37.90
CA THR A 120 -7.61 5.10 -38.90
C THR A 120 -8.40 6.21 -39.60
N LEU A 121 -8.65 7.35 -38.94
CA LEU A 121 -9.38 8.49 -39.50
C LEU A 121 -8.48 9.49 -40.25
N CYS A 122 -7.17 9.45 -40.04
CA CYS A 122 -6.18 10.27 -40.76
C CYS A 122 -5.57 9.60 -42.01
N LEU A 123 -6.00 8.37 -42.33
CA LEU A 123 -5.78 7.68 -43.62
C LEU A 123 -7.04 7.79 -44.49
#